data_AF-A0A386TAD5-F1
#
_entry.id   AF-A0A386TAD5-F1
#
_cell.length_a   1.000
_cell.length_b   1.000
_cell.length_c   1.000
_cell.angle_alpha   90.00
_cell.angle_beta   90.00
_cell.angle_gamma   90.00
#
_symmetry.space_group_name_H-M   'P 1'
#
loop_
_entity.id
_entity.type
_entity.pdbx_description
1 polymer ?
#
loop_
_entity_poly.entity_id
_entity_poly.type
_entity_poly.pdbx_seq_one_letter_code
_entity_poly.pdbx_strand_id
1 'polypeptide(L)' 'MRLKTCLIPIWIALSAGSCLPPPSVSGDALFRDVSRQPPKAQPETIVAISNDRPVAEWIVYQARQCDVHGCL' A
#
# COMPACT_ATOMS: atom_id res chain seq x y z
N MET A 1 11.38 11.75 -37.72
CA MET A 1 10.07 11.33 -37.17
C MET A 1 9.40 12.56 -36.58
N ARG A 2 8.22 12.95 -37.09
CA ARG A 2 7.54 14.20 -36.71
C ARG A 2 6.76 13.98 -35.41
N LEU A 3 7.13 14.69 -34.34
CA LEU A 3 6.34 14.78 -33.10
C LEU A 3 5.04 15.55 -33.40
N LYS A 4 3.90 14.86 -33.35
CA LYS A 4 2.58 15.50 -33.37
C LYS A 4 2.22 15.86 -31.92
N THR A 5 2.28 17.15 -31.61
CA THR A 5 1.80 17.73 -30.36
C THR A 5 0.28 17.66 -30.34
N CYS A 6 -0.30 16.78 -29.52
CA CYS A 6 -1.74 16.79 -29.25
C CYS A 6 -2.02 17.79 -28.11
N LEU A 7 -2.22 19.06 -28.48
CA LEU A 7 -2.85 20.05 -27.60
C LEU A 7 -4.35 19.73 -27.55
N ILE A 8 -4.78 19.01 -26.51
CA ILE A 8 -6.21 18.79 -26.24
C ILE A 8 -6.58 19.65 -25.02
N PRO A 9 -7.59 20.55 -25.11
CA PRO A 9 -8.00 21.40 -24.00
C PRO A 9 -8.63 20.56 -22.88
N ILE A 10 -8.31 20.92 -21.64
CA ILE A 10 -8.54 20.21 -20.37
C ILE A 10 -10.04 19.98 -20.01
N TRP A 11 -10.99 20.42 -20.84
CA TRP A 11 -12.41 20.50 -20.47
C TRP A 11 -13.32 19.40 -21.03
N ILE A 12 -12.80 18.44 -21.81
CA ILE A 12 -13.63 17.38 -22.42
C ILE A 12 -13.04 16.00 -22.09
N ALA A 13 -13.31 15.48 -20.88
CA ALA A 13 -13.04 14.07 -20.57
C ALA A 13 -13.90 13.48 -19.42
N LEU A 14 -15.06 14.07 -19.10
CA LEU A 14 -15.89 13.60 -17.98
C LEU A 14 -16.97 12.57 -18.35
N SER A 15 -16.96 11.99 -19.56
CA SER A 15 -18.05 11.07 -19.99
C SER A 15 -17.62 9.84 -20.79
N ALA A 16 -16.34 9.49 -20.80
CA ALA A 16 -15.89 8.19 -21.28
C ALA A 16 -14.84 7.67 -20.30
N GLY A 17 -15.16 6.56 -19.62
CA GLY A 17 -14.33 5.88 -18.62
C GLY A 17 -13.01 5.37 -19.19
N SER A 18 -12.14 6.30 -19.54
CA SER A 18 -10.73 6.05 -19.79
C SER A 18 -10.09 5.97 -18.42
N CYS A 19 -9.89 4.76 -17.91
CA CYS A 19 -8.91 4.54 -16.85
C CYS A 19 -7.56 4.95 -17.45
N LEU A 20 -7.19 6.22 -17.29
CA LEU A 20 -5.81 6.65 -17.45
C LEU A 20 -5.01 5.72 -16.55
N PRO A 21 -4.08 4.90 -17.09
CA PRO A 21 -3.22 4.09 -16.25
C PRO A 21 -2.56 5.06 -15.27
N PRO A 22 -2.56 4.77 -13.96
CA PRO A 22 -1.90 5.63 -13.01
C PRO A 22 -0.47 5.87 -13.51
N PRO A 23 0.08 7.09 -13.33
CA PRO A 23 1.46 7.36 -13.69
C PRO A 23 2.30 6.23 -13.12
N SER A 24 3.10 5.57 -13.97
CA SER A 24 3.97 4.48 -13.55
C SER A 24 4.81 5.01 -12.39
N VAL A 25 4.45 4.60 -11.17
CA VAL A 25 5.24 4.89 -9.98
C VAL A 25 6.59 4.26 -10.29
N SER A 26 7.57 5.10 -10.63
CA SER A 26 8.90 4.66 -11.04
C SER A 26 9.62 4.21 -9.78
N GLY A 27 9.36 2.97 -9.40
CA GLY A 27 9.87 2.31 -8.22
C GLY A 27 8.97 1.13 -7.91
N ASP A 28 9.57 -0.06 -7.78
CA ASP A 28 8.84 -1.21 -7.24
C ASP A 28 8.32 -0.84 -5.85
N ALA A 29 7.04 -1.11 -5.59
CA ALA A 29 6.46 -0.89 -4.27
C ALA A 29 7.21 -1.76 -3.25
N LEU A 30 7.84 -1.13 -2.26
CA LEU A 30 8.54 -1.83 -1.21
C LEU A 30 7.56 -2.16 -0.09
N PHE A 31 7.84 -3.23 0.65
CA PHE A 31 6.99 -3.63 1.79
C PHE A 31 6.81 -2.51 2.82
N ARG A 32 7.85 -1.72 3.06
CA ARG A 32 7.84 -0.55 3.96
C ARG A 32 6.92 0.60 3.50
N ASP A 33 6.53 0.62 2.22
CA ASP A 33 5.67 1.67 1.67
C ASP A 33 4.19 1.40 2.01
N VAL A 34 3.84 0.14 2.28
CA VAL A 34 2.47 -0.32 2.52
C VAL A 34 2.23 -0.92 3.91
N SER A 35 3.30 -1.20 4.66
CA SER A 35 3.23 -1.78 5.99
C SER A 35 3.87 -0.87 7.04
N ARG A 36 3.42 -1.02 8.29
CA ARG A 36 3.98 -0.33 9.47
C ARG A 36 4.29 -1.33 10.56
N GLN A 37 5.20 -0.95 11.46
CA GLN A 37 5.49 -1.79 12.63
C GLN A 37 4.21 -1.94 13.47
N PRO A 38 3.81 -3.18 13.83
CA PRO A 38 2.71 -3.38 14.76
C PRO A 38 3.02 -2.70 16.10
N PRO A 39 2.05 -2.00 16.72
CA PRO A 39 2.26 -1.41 18.03
C PRO A 39 2.52 -2.49 19.09
N LYS A 40 3.22 -2.14 20.16
CA LYS A 40 3.37 -3.04 21.32
C LYS A 40 1.97 -3.32 21.88
N ALA A 41 1.60 -4.60 21.91
CA ALA A 41 0.27 -5.01 22.35
C ALA A 41 0.06 -4.62 23.82
N GLN A 42 -1.05 -3.94 24.10
CA GLN A 42 -1.50 -3.70 25.47
C GLN A 42 -2.14 -4.97 26.04
N PRO A 43 -2.19 -5.15 27.38
CA PRO A 43 -2.72 -6.37 28.00
C PRO A 43 -4.14 -6.73 27.52
N GLU A 44 -5.03 -5.76 27.39
CA GLU A 44 -6.39 -5.94 26.88
C GLU A 44 -6.42 -6.43 25.42
N THR A 45 -5.47 -5.97 24.61
CA THR A 45 -5.32 -6.38 23.21
C THR A 45 -4.77 -7.80 23.11
N ILE A 46 -3.89 -8.21 24.02
CA ILE A 46 -3.38 -9.59 24.10
C ILE A 46 -4.52 -10.56 24.36
N VAL A 47 -5.43 -10.24 25.28
CA VAL A 47 -6.60 -11.07 25.59
C VAL A 47 -7.58 -11.15 24.40
N ALA A 48 -7.74 -10.06 23.66
CA ALA A 48 -8.57 -10.06 22.46
C ALA A 48 -7.96 -10.94 21.35
N ILE A 49 -6.65 -10.85 21.14
CA ILE A 49 -5.94 -11.59 20.10
C ILE A 49 -5.70 -13.06 20.49
N SER A 50 -5.65 -13.40 21.78
CA SER A 50 -5.39 -14.78 22.23
C SER A 50 -6.47 -15.76 21.77
N ASN A 51 -7.67 -15.28 21.45
CA ASN A 51 -8.77 -16.09 20.94
C ASN A 51 -8.81 -16.14 19.40
N ASP A 52 -7.97 -15.38 18.70
CA ASP A 52 -7.91 -15.31 17.24
C ASP A 52 -6.49 -15.62 16.74
N ARG A 53 -6.22 -16.93 16.57
CA ARG A 53 -4.92 -17.42 16.11
C ARG A 53 -4.52 -16.87 14.73
N PRO A 54 -5.39 -16.85 13.70
CA PRO A 54 -5.04 -16.25 12.40
C PRO A 54 -4.55 -14.81 12.50
N VAL A 55 -5.23 -13.98 13.31
CA VAL A 55 -4.80 -12.59 13.51
C VAL A 55 -3.46 -12.52 14.25
N ALA A 56 -3.27 -13.35 15.28
CA ALA A 56 -2.00 -13.42 16.00
C ALA A 56 -0.82 -13.79 15.08
N GLU A 57 -1.01 -14.80 14.24
CA GLU A 57 -0.02 -15.26 13.26
C GLU A 57 0.29 -14.16 12.22
N TRP A 58 -0.74 -13.46 11.74
CA TRP A 58 -0.56 -12.33 10.82
C TRP A 58 0.22 -11.17 11.45
N ILE A 59 -0.05 -10.81 12.71
CA ILE A 59 0.70 -9.77 13.42
C ILE A 59 2.18 -10.16 13.58
N VAL A 60 2.45 -11.40 13.96
CA VAL A 60 3.83 -11.91 14.08
C VAL A 60 4.54 -11.90 12.71
N TYR A 61 3.84 -12.28 11.65
CA TYR A 61 4.36 -12.20 10.28
C TYR A 61 4.72 -10.76 9.91
N GLN A 62 3.80 -9.81 10.12
CA GLN A 62 4.03 -8.39 9.82
C GLN A 62 5.22 -7.83 10.58
N ALA A 63 5.34 -8.13 11.88
CA ALA A 63 6.48 -7.69 12.69
C ALA A 63 7.81 -8.19 12.11
N ARG A 64 7.89 -9.48 11.77
CA ARG A 64 9.10 -10.08 11.17
C ARG A 64 9.44 -9.47 9.81
N GLN A 65 8.45 -9.26 8.95
CA GLN A 65 8.69 -8.62 7.65
C GLN A 65 9.15 -7.17 7.82
N CYS A 66 8.61 -6.47 8.82
CA CYS A 66 9.04 -5.11 9.12
C CYS A 66 10.46 -5.04 9.67
N ASP A 67 10.92 -6.01 10.46
CA ASP A 67 12.33 -6.11 10.88
C ASP A 67 13.28 -6.30 9.68
N VAL A 68 12.84 -7.01 8.64
CA VAL A 68 13.64 -7.25 7.41
C VAL A 68 13.62 -6.05 6.47
N HIS A 69 12.46 -5.39 6.32
CA HIS A 69 12.26 -4.32 5.34
C HIS A 69 12.40 -2.90 5.91
N GLY A 70 12.59 -2.76 7.22
CA GLY A 70 12.81 -1.48 7.90
C GLY A 70 11.57 -0.60 7.94
N CYS A 71 10.43 -1.14 8.39
CA CYS A 71 9.23 -0.32 8.64
C CYS A 71 9.46 0.68 9.78
N LEU A 72 8.71 1.79 9.76
CA LEU A 72 8.60 2.77 10.85
C LEU A 72 7.31 2.57 11.65
#